data_AF-A0A918JGP4-F1
#
_entry.id   AF-A0A918JGP4-F1
#
_cell.length_a   1.000
_cell.length_b   1.000
_cell.length_c   1.000
_cell.angle_alpha   90.00
_cell.angle_beta   90.00
_cell.angle_gamma   90.00
#
_symmetry.space_group_name_H-M   'P 1'
#
loop_
_entity.id
_entity.type
_entity.pdbx_description
1 polymer ?
#
loop_
_entity_poly.entity_id
_entity_poly.type
_entity_poly.pdbx_seq_one_letter_code
_entity_poly.pdbx_strand_id
1 'polypeptide(L)'
;MTEKAQHEISSWGYEHPSVKGPNALMFFTWDLSKTIENAFKNATEDTLDYYLAQAQKSIDDLLQKYIDIEADPETFEGQSIILRLEQNEDSKTPLIALQTSPHLEDRIIKMQSRVRPGHG
;
A
#
# COMPACT_ATOMS: atom_id res chain seq x y z
N MET A 1 24.16 14.14 -27.27
CA MET A 1 24.53 14.18 -25.84
C MET A 1 23.26 13.85 -25.08
N THR A 2 23.22 12.61 -24.62
CA THR A 2 22.10 11.95 -23.96
C THR A 2 21.91 12.41 -22.52
N GLU A 3 20.70 12.17 -21.98
CA GLU A 3 20.39 11.96 -20.56
C GLU A 3 20.57 13.14 -19.60
N LYS A 4 19.59 14.07 -19.50
CA LYS A 4 19.29 14.86 -18.27
C LYS A 4 17.83 15.37 -18.22
N ALA A 5 16.87 14.45 -18.30
CA ALA A 5 15.48 14.73 -17.92
C ALA A 5 14.85 13.56 -17.14
N GLN A 6 15.68 12.76 -16.49
CA GLN A 6 15.25 11.87 -15.41
C GLN A 6 15.30 12.69 -14.11
N HIS A 7 14.37 13.64 -13.96
CA HIS A 7 14.12 14.24 -12.65
C HIS A 7 13.59 13.13 -11.75
N GLU A 8 14.51 12.49 -11.03
CA GLU A 8 14.36 12.14 -9.60
C GLU A 8 12.93 11.78 -9.18
N ILE A 9 12.40 10.68 -9.70
CA ILE A 9 11.25 10.00 -9.09
C ILE A 9 11.77 9.21 -7.89
N SER A 10 12.25 9.91 -6.88
CA SER A 10 12.68 9.33 -5.61
C SER A 10 11.95 10.06 -4.50
N SER A 11 10.93 9.41 -3.92
CA SER A 11 11.21 8.53 -2.78
C SER A 11 9.96 7.75 -2.37
N TRP A 12 8.87 8.41 -1.93
CA TRP A 12 7.60 7.79 -1.55
C TRP A 12 6.42 8.77 -1.72
N GLY A 13 5.20 8.27 -1.82
CA GLY A 13 3.96 9.03 -1.96
C GLY A 13 3.70 9.97 -0.79
N TYR A 14 4.07 9.57 0.44
CA TYR A 14 4.05 10.45 1.62
C TYR A 14 5.01 11.64 1.56
N GLU A 15 5.97 11.65 0.62
CA GLU A 15 6.89 12.77 0.41
C GLU A 15 6.39 13.73 -0.68
N HIS A 16 5.31 13.39 -1.38
CA HIS A 16 4.77 14.22 -2.44
C HIS A 16 4.12 15.50 -1.86
N PRO A 17 4.39 16.70 -2.42
CA PRO A 17 3.84 17.95 -1.88
C PRO A 17 2.31 18.01 -1.89
N SER A 18 1.68 17.30 -2.84
CA SER A 18 0.22 17.18 -2.97
C SER A 18 -0.37 15.93 -2.32
N VAL A 19 0.34 15.31 -1.36
CA VAL A 19 -0.13 14.06 -0.73
C VAL A 19 -1.42 14.25 0.08
N LYS A 20 -1.72 15.45 0.57
CA LYS A 20 -2.88 15.66 1.44
C LYS A 20 -4.22 15.68 0.68
N GLY A 21 -5.30 15.43 1.42
CA GLY A 21 -6.68 15.47 0.98
C GLY A 21 -7.03 14.35 -0.02
N PRO A 22 -7.75 14.65 -1.11
CA PRO A 22 -8.32 13.62 -2.00
C PRO A 22 -7.26 12.76 -2.73
N ASN A 23 -6.00 13.21 -2.80
CA ASN A 23 -4.91 12.46 -3.40
C ASN A 23 -4.24 11.49 -2.43
N ALA A 24 -4.47 11.63 -1.12
CA ALA A 24 -3.75 10.87 -0.10
C ALA A 24 -3.93 9.38 -0.28
N LEU A 25 -5.16 8.95 -0.56
CA LEU A 25 -5.47 7.55 -0.77
C LEU A 25 -4.80 6.99 -2.03
N MET A 26 -4.66 7.79 -3.09
CA MET A 26 -3.97 7.37 -4.31
C MET A 26 -2.49 7.14 -4.02
N PHE A 27 -1.81 8.10 -3.39
CA PHE A 27 -0.42 7.95 -2.99
C PHE A 27 -0.22 6.79 -2.02
N PHE A 28 -1.14 6.63 -1.05
CA PHE A 28 -1.10 5.54 -0.09
C PHE A 28 -1.18 4.17 -0.76
N THR A 29 -2.11 3.97 -1.71
CA THR A 29 -2.22 2.69 -2.42
C THR A 29 -0.97 2.36 -3.25
N TRP A 30 -0.31 3.38 -3.79
CA TRP A 30 0.97 3.22 -4.49
C TRP A 30 2.09 2.82 -3.52
N ASP A 31 2.22 3.53 -2.40
CA ASP A 31 3.21 3.25 -1.36
C ASP A 31 2.99 1.89 -0.69
N LEU A 32 1.74 1.49 -0.51
CA LEU A 32 1.37 0.19 0.04
C LEU A 32 1.87 -0.94 -0.86
N SER A 33 1.63 -0.84 -2.17
CA SER A 33 2.10 -1.81 -3.16
C SER A 33 3.63 -1.93 -3.11
N LYS A 34 4.32 -0.78 -3.16
CA LYS A 34 5.79 -0.71 -3.10
C LYS A 34 6.35 -1.26 -1.79
N THR A 35 5.66 -1.03 -0.67
CA THR A 35 6.04 -1.57 0.66
C THR A 35 5.99 -3.09 0.67
N ILE A 36 4.91 -3.67 0.16
CA ILE A 36 4.74 -5.13 0.06
C ILE A 36 5.82 -5.72 -0.87
N GLU A 37 5.98 -5.15 -2.07
CA GLU A 37 6.98 -5.61 -3.04
C GLU A 37 8.40 -5.58 -2.45
N ASN A 38 8.76 -4.50 -1.73
CA ASN A 38 10.06 -4.38 -1.10
C ASN A 38 10.26 -5.39 0.04
N ALA A 39 9.22 -5.64 0.85
CA ALA A 39 9.29 -6.58 1.95
C ALA A 39 9.50 -8.02 1.46
N PHE A 40 8.84 -8.42 0.38
CA PHE A 40 8.94 -9.79 -0.16
C PHE A 40 9.99 -9.97 -1.26
N LYS A 41 10.74 -8.93 -1.63
CA LYS A 41 11.73 -8.96 -2.72
C LYS A 41 12.76 -10.10 -2.61
N ASN A 42 13.15 -10.45 -1.39
CA ASN A 42 14.11 -11.53 -1.10
C ASN A 42 13.48 -12.68 -0.32
N ALA A 43 12.15 -12.75 -0.26
CA ALA A 43 11.45 -13.79 0.46
C ALA A 43 11.52 -15.12 -0.31
N THR A 44 11.71 -16.19 0.45
CA THR A 44 11.61 -17.58 0.01
C THR A 44 10.52 -18.27 0.81
N GLU A 45 10.06 -19.44 0.37
CA GLU A 45 9.02 -20.20 1.08
C GLU A 45 9.37 -20.46 2.56
N ASP A 46 10.64 -20.73 2.86
CA ASP A 46 11.13 -21.01 4.22
C ASP A 46 11.24 -19.75 5.11
N THR A 47 11.37 -18.57 4.50
CA THR A 47 11.50 -17.29 5.21
C THR A 47 10.22 -16.46 5.17
N LEU A 48 9.14 -17.01 4.62
CA LEU A 48 7.94 -16.27 4.31
C LEU A 48 7.25 -15.72 5.56
N ASP A 49 7.15 -16.50 6.63
CA ASP A 49 6.61 -16.04 7.92
C ASP A 49 7.41 -14.87 8.52
N TYR A 50 8.74 -14.91 8.39
CA TYR A 50 9.60 -13.82 8.84
C TYR A 50 9.35 -12.54 8.03
N TYR A 51 9.32 -12.65 6.70
CA TYR A 51 9.04 -11.51 5.84
C TYR A 51 7.61 -11.00 5.96
N LEU A 52 6.63 -11.87 6.28
CA LEU A 52 5.26 -11.48 6.56
C LEU A 52 5.19 -10.56 7.78
N ALA A 53 5.87 -10.90 8.87
CA ALA A 53 5.94 -10.05 10.05
C ALA A 53 6.64 -8.71 9.77
N GLN A 54 7.71 -8.71 8.97
CA GLN A 54 8.38 -7.47 8.55
C GLN A 54 7.49 -6.61 7.63
N ALA A 55 6.75 -7.24 6.73
CA ALA A 55 5.82 -6.58 5.83
C ALA A 55 4.66 -5.95 6.62
N GLN A 56 4.07 -6.68 7.56
CA GLN A 56 3.02 -6.17 8.45
C GLN A 56 3.48 -4.92 9.18
N LYS A 57 4.66 -4.99 9.82
CA LYS A 57 5.24 -3.84 10.52
C LYS A 57 5.47 -2.65 9.57
N SER A 58 6.00 -2.90 8.37
CA SER A 58 6.26 -1.83 7.39
C SER A 58 4.98 -1.17 6.90
N ILE A 59 3.88 -1.93 6.79
CA ILE A 59 2.56 -1.41 6.44
C ILE A 59 1.96 -0.60 7.59
N ASP A 60 2.10 -1.07 8.83
CA ASP A 60 1.65 -0.35 10.02
C ASP A 60 2.40 0.98 10.15
N ASP A 61 3.73 0.96 9.95
CA ASP A 61 4.57 2.16 9.92
C ASP A 61 4.16 3.12 8.78
N LEU A 62 3.82 2.58 7.59
CA LEU A 62 3.32 3.38 6.47
C LEU A 62 1.96 4.04 6.80
N LEU A 63 1.02 3.28 7.36
CA LEU A 63 -0.28 3.82 7.75
C LEU A 63 -0.12 4.91 8.82
N GLN A 64 0.70 4.64 9.84
CA GLN A 64 1.03 5.62 10.87
C GLN A 64 1.65 6.87 10.27
N LYS A 65 2.53 6.75 9.28
CA LYS A 65 3.12 7.90 8.58
C LYS A 65 2.07 8.80 7.94
N TYR A 66 1.05 8.22 7.31
CA TYR A 66 -0.06 8.96 6.69
C TYR A 66 -0.97 9.63 7.72
N ILE A 67 -1.12 9.04 8.90
CA ILE A 67 -1.81 9.64 10.05
C ILE A 67 -0.99 10.81 10.60
N ASP A 68 0.31 10.62 10.83
CA ASP A 68 1.20 11.63 11.43
C ASP A 68 1.32 12.91 10.60
N ILE A 69 1.32 12.78 9.26
CA ILE A 69 1.35 13.95 8.37
C ILE A 69 -0.05 14.54 8.12
N GLU A 70 -1.08 13.99 8.75
CA GLU A 70 -2.49 14.36 8.57
C GLU A 70 -2.86 14.38 7.08
N ALA A 71 -2.51 13.31 6.37
CA ALA A 71 -2.70 13.26 4.92
C ALA A 71 -4.19 13.32 4.56
N ASP A 72 -5.00 12.50 5.20
CA ASP A 72 -6.47 12.53 5.15
C ASP A 72 -7.02 11.85 6.40
N PRO A 73 -7.19 12.60 7.52
CA PRO A 73 -7.54 12.01 8.82
C PRO A 73 -8.83 11.20 8.78
N GLU A 74 -9.83 11.65 8.01
CA GLU A 74 -11.10 10.92 7.83
C GLU A 74 -10.88 9.53 7.21
N THR A 75 -9.86 9.35 6.39
CA THR A 75 -9.58 8.07 5.71
C THR A 75 -8.63 7.17 6.50
N PHE A 76 -7.66 7.71 7.26
CA PHE A 76 -6.61 6.90 7.88
C PHE A 76 -6.72 6.74 9.40
N GLU A 77 -7.32 7.69 10.12
CA GLU A 77 -7.38 7.61 11.59
C GLU A 77 -8.20 6.40 12.06
N GLY A 78 -7.62 5.63 13.00
CA GLY A 78 -8.24 4.43 13.55
C GLY A 78 -8.38 3.26 12.57
N GLN A 79 -7.79 3.35 11.37
CA GLN A 79 -7.82 2.28 10.39
C GLN A 79 -6.69 1.28 10.61
N SER A 80 -6.78 0.12 9.97
CA SER A 80 -5.77 -0.93 10.06
C SER A 80 -5.71 -1.76 8.79
N ILE A 81 -4.53 -2.32 8.52
CA ILE A 81 -4.30 -3.26 7.43
C ILE A 81 -3.62 -4.49 8.02
N ILE A 82 -4.12 -5.67 7.67
CA ILE A 82 -3.61 -6.94 8.16
C ILE A 82 -3.19 -7.77 6.95
N LEU A 83 -1.93 -8.18 6.91
CA LEU A 83 -1.45 -9.21 6.01
C LEU A 83 -1.69 -10.58 6.62
N ARG A 84 -2.19 -11.50 5.80
CA ARG A 84 -2.39 -12.90 6.17
C ARG A 84 -1.76 -13.81 5.15
N LEU A 85 -1.17 -14.89 5.64
CA LEU A 85 -0.78 -16.01 4.82
C LEU A 85 -2.00 -16.91 4.65
N GLU A 86 -2.45 -17.07 3.41
CA GLU A 86 -3.47 -18.04 3.06
C GLU A 86 -2.82 -19.23 2.36
N GLN A 87 -3.01 -20.42 2.94
CA GLN A 87 -2.69 -21.67 2.24
C GLN A 87 -3.88 -22.02 1.36
N ASN A 88 -3.68 -21.97 0.05
CA ASN A 88 -4.70 -22.42 -0.88
C ASN A 88 -4.66 -23.95 -0.92
N GLU A 89 -5.74 -24.64 -0.53
CA GLU A 89 -5.78 -26.11 -0.53
C GLU A 89 -5.53 -26.72 -1.93
N ASP A 90 -5.80 -25.96 -3.00
CA ASP A 90 -5.62 -26.38 -4.39
C ASP A 90 -4.21 -26.07 -4.93
N SER A 91 -3.46 -25.16 -4.29
CA SER A 91 -2.14 -24.71 -4.74
C SER A 91 -1.08 -24.84 -3.66
N LYS A 92 0.04 -25.51 -3.98
CA LYS A 92 1.18 -25.66 -3.06
C LYS A 92 1.87 -24.34 -2.69
N THR A 93 1.54 -23.24 -3.37
CA THR A 93 2.11 -21.93 -3.12
C THR A 93 1.23 -21.13 -2.15
N PRO A 94 1.77 -20.69 -1.01
CA PRO A 94 1.04 -19.80 -0.11
C PRO A 94 0.77 -18.45 -0.79
N LEU A 95 -0.39 -17.88 -0.50
CA LEU A 95 -0.84 -16.57 -0.99
C LEU A 95 -0.80 -15.55 0.15
N ILE A 96 -0.41 -14.31 -0.16
CA ILE A 96 -0.51 -13.20 0.79
C ILE A 96 -1.82 -12.46 0.54
N ALA A 97 -2.72 -12.52 1.51
CA ALA A 97 -3.96 -11.76 1.50
C ALA A 97 -3.79 -10.45 2.28
N LEU A 98 -4.35 -9.38 1.73
CA LEU A 98 -4.37 -8.06 2.35
C LEU A 98 -5.80 -7.74 2.78
N GLN A 99 -6.02 -7.62 4.09
CA GLN A 99 -7.30 -7.29 4.68
C GLN A 99 -7.25 -5.86 5.22
N THR A 100 -8.07 -4.97 4.69
CA THR A 100 -8.21 -3.59 5.21
C THR A 100 -9.41 -3.49 6.14
N SER A 101 -9.45 -2.47 7.00
CA SER A 101 -10.65 -2.14 7.75
C SER A 101 -11.80 -1.76 6.79
N PRO A 102 -13.07 -2.06 7.12
CA PRO A 102 -14.20 -1.84 6.21
C PRO A 102 -14.31 -0.40 5.68
N HIS A 103 -13.96 0.58 6.52
CA HIS A 103 -13.96 1.98 6.11
C HIS A 103 -12.83 2.28 5.11
N LEU A 104 -11.60 1.85 5.38
CA LEU A 104 -10.49 2.03 4.43
C LEU A 104 -10.76 1.32 3.10
N GLU A 105 -11.32 0.11 3.15
CA GLU A 105 -11.72 -0.66 1.96
C GLU A 105 -12.72 0.11 1.10
N ASP A 106 -13.80 0.61 1.71
CA ASP A 106 -14.82 1.40 1.03
C ASP A 106 -14.23 2.64 0.35
N ARG A 107 -13.29 3.32 1.02
CA ARG A 107 -12.60 4.49 0.45
C ARG A 107 -11.76 4.10 -0.77
N ILE A 108 -11.04 2.99 -0.70
CA ILE A 108 -10.21 2.47 -1.81
C ILE A 108 -11.11 2.13 -3.01
N ILE A 109 -12.21 1.41 -2.78
CA ILE A 109 -13.16 1.03 -3.84
C ILE A 109 -13.81 2.27 -4.48
N LYS A 110 -14.20 3.27 -3.67
CA LYS A 110 -14.76 4.54 -4.17
C LYS A 110 -13.75 5.30 -5.01
N MET A 111 -12.48 5.34 -4.60
CA MET A 111 -11.41 5.96 -5.38
C MET A 111 -11.22 5.23 -6.72
N GLN A 112 -11.11 3.91 -6.73
CA GLN A 112 -10.95 3.13 -7.96
C GLN A 112 -12.13 3.30 -8.93
N SER A 113 -13.34 3.42 -8.39
CA SER A 113 -14.57 3.67 -9.17
C SER A 113 -14.56 5.05 -9.84
N ARG A 114 -13.91 6.05 -9.25
CA ARG A 114 -13.71 7.38 -9.85
C ARG A 114 -12.65 7.38 -10.94
N VAL A 115 -11.64 6.51 -10.83
CA VAL A 115 -10.51 6.42 -11.77
C VAL A 115 -10.89 5.65 -13.04
N ARG A 116 -11.93 4.80 -13.02
CA ARG A 116 -12.52 4.25 -14.25
C ARG A 116 -13.39 5.33 -14.89
N PRO A 117 -12.94 6.02 -15.97
CA PRO A 117 -13.81 6.91 -16.70
C PRO A 117 -14.87 6.04 -17.37
N GLY A 118 -16.10 6.53 -17.41
CA GLY A 118 -17.17 5.87 -18.15
C GLY A 118 -16.71 5.47 -19.55
N HIS A 119 -16.85 4.18 -19.85
CA HIS A 119 -17.17 3.76 -21.20
C HIS A 119 -18.64 4.20 -21.38
N GLY A 120 -18.82 5.42 -21.88
CA GLY A 120 -20.10 6.04 -22.21
C GLY A 120 -20.04 6.63 -23.59
#